data_AF-A0A1S8TMW1-F1
#
_entry.id   AF-A0A1S8TMW1-F1
#
_cell.length_a   1.000
_cell.length_b   1.000
_cell.length_c   1.000
_cell.angle_alpha   90.00
_cell.angle_beta   90.00
_cell.angle_gamma   90.00
#
_symmetry.space_group_name_H-M   'P 1'
#
loop_
_entity.id
_entity.type
_entity.pdbx_description
1 polymer ?
#
loop_
_entity_poly.entity_id
_entity_poly.type
_entity_poly.pdbx_seq_one_letter_code
_entity_poly.pdbx_strand_id
1 'polypeptide(L)'
;MVIFMEIKNNAYYKKFLKDPWTYTTGAVILGIINIGMFAATGKAWGVSTPFSYWAAWIYQAMGGTPENWFYYQQKTNEAALQAGFLNDIHSVSDIGIIVGAFLATLLASQFKIKKIKSVRQVVAAVLGGLLMGYGARIAFGCNIGALFSGVASMSLHGWLYWIFIFIGAWIGSKLLVKFFM
;
A
#
# COMPACT_ATOMS: atom_id res chain seq x y z
N MET A 1 10.13 13.05 34.32
CA MET A 1 10.26 11.57 34.33
C MET A 1 9.01 10.88 34.89
N VAL A 2 8.40 11.38 35.95
CA VAL A 2 7.16 10.85 36.57
C VAL A 2 5.94 10.83 35.62
N ILE A 3 5.70 11.91 34.87
CA ILE A 3 4.54 12.04 33.95
C ILE A 3 4.54 10.95 32.84
N PHE A 4 5.70 10.65 32.26
CA PHE A 4 5.81 9.58 31.23
C PHE A 4 5.56 8.18 31.81
N MET A 5 5.78 8.00 33.11
CA MET A 5 5.55 6.73 33.82
C MET A 5 4.05 6.50 34.06
N GLU A 6 3.27 7.54 34.31
CA GLU A 6 1.81 7.47 34.44
C GLU A 6 1.12 7.16 33.10
N ILE A 7 1.54 7.80 32.01
CA ILE A 7 0.97 7.56 30.66
C ILE A 7 1.19 6.12 30.21
N LYS A 8 2.38 5.55 30.45
CA LYS A 8 2.70 4.16 30.09
C LYS A 8 1.84 3.13 30.82
N ASN A 9 1.30 3.46 31.99
CA ASN A 9 0.44 2.58 32.78
C ASN A 9 -1.05 2.81 32.57
N ASN A 10 -1.44 3.86 31.83
CA ASN A 10 -2.83 4.15 31.52
C ASN A 10 -3.44 3.06 30.60
N ALA A 11 -4.55 2.47 31.04
CA ALA A 11 -5.25 1.41 30.32
C ALA A 11 -5.77 1.86 28.93
N TYR A 12 -6.19 3.13 28.80
CA TYR A 12 -6.65 3.69 27.54
C TYR A 12 -5.49 3.90 26.55
N TYR A 13 -4.35 4.37 27.04
CA TYR A 13 -3.14 4.49 26.22
C TYR A 13 -2.72 3.13 25.64
N LYS A 14 -2.70 2.09 26.48
CA LYS A 14 -2.37 0.73 26.03
C LYS A 14 -3.38 0.23 24.99
N LYS A 15 -4.67 0.31 25.30
CA LYS A 15 -5.74 -0.20 24.43
C LYS A 15 -5.82 0.48 23.07
N PHE A 16 -5.65 1.81 23.02
CA PHE A 16 -5.83 2.57 21.78
C PHE A 16 -4.56 2.74 20.96
N LEU A 17 -3.40 2.93 21.61
CA LEU A 17 -2.18 3.35 20.93
C LEU A 17 -1.08 2.28 20.93
N LYS A 18 -1.06 1.35 21.89
CA LYS A 18 0.05 0.39 22.04
C LYS A 18 -0.30 -1.02 21.59
N ASP A 19 -1.46 -1.50 22.00
CA ASP A 19 -1.90 -2.86 21.75
C ASP A 19 -2.61 -2.96 20.40
N PRO A 20 -2.44 -4.05 19.65
CA PRO A 20 -3.10 -4.23 18.37
C PRO A 20 -4.62 -4.29 18.56
N TRP A 21 -5.35 -3.54 17.73
CA TRP A 21 -6.81 -3.61 17.71
C TRP A 21 -7.29 -4.97 17.22
N THR A 22 -8.54 -5.31 17.55
CA THR A 22 -9.14 -6.55 17.07
C THR A 22 -9.27 -6.52 15.54
N TYR A 23 -9.23 -7.69 14.91
CA TYR A 23 -9.41 -7.82 13.47
C TYR A 23 -10.73 -7.20 12.99
N THR A 24 -11.80 -7.34 13.78
CA THR A 24 -13.12 -6.76 13.48
C THR A 24 -13.06 -5.24 13.46
N THR A 25 -12.43 -4.61 14.46
CA THR A 25 -12.28 -3.14 14.50
C THR A 25 -11.49 -2.64 13.29
N GLY A 26 -10.38 -3.31 12.96
CA GLY A 26 -9.60 -2.98 11.77
C GLY A 26 -10.40 -3.10 10.47
N ALA A 27 -11.15 -4.19 10.31
CA ALA A 27 -11.98 -4.44 9.13
C ALA A 27 -13.10 -3.39 8.96
N VAL A 28 -13.80 -3.04 10.05
CA VAL A 28 -14.85 -2.01 10.03
C VAL A 28 -14.28 -0.66 9.64
N ILE A 29 -13.17 -0.24 10.24
CA ILE A 29 -12.54 1.05 9.96
C ILE A 29 -12.02 1.10 8.53
N LEU A 30 -11.37 0.03 8.05
CA LEU A 30 -10.92 -0.05 6.66
C LEU A 30 -12.08 0.03 5.67
N GLY A 31 -13.21 -0.61 6.00
CA GLY A 31 -14.45 -0.51 5.22
C GLY A 31 -15.00 0.90 5.16
N ILE A 32 -15.10 1.58 6.31
CA ILE A 32 -15.56 2.98 6.39
C ILE A 32 -14.64 3.90 5.57
N ILE A 33 -13.31 3.74 5.70
CA ILE A 33 -12.34 4.53 4.92
C ILE A 33 -12.52 4.28 3.43
N ASN A 34 -12.70 3.04 3.00
CA ASN A 34 -12.90 2.72 1.58
C ASN A 34 -14.20 3.33 1.02
N ILE A 35 -15.30 3.29 1.80
CA ILE A 35 -16.55 3.96 1.44
C ILE A 35 -16.33 5.48 1.34
N GLY A 36 -15.64 6.08 2.31
CA GLY A 36 -15.31 7.51 2.28
C GLY A 36 -14.46 7.90 1.09
N MET A 37 -13.46 7.08 0.75
CA MET A 37 -12.59 7.30 -0.42
C MET A 37 -13.39 7.19 -1.72
N PHE A 38 -14.27 6.19 -1.82
CA PHE A 38 -15.16 6.05 -2.97
C PHE A 38 -16.11 7.25 -3.10
N ALA A 39 -16.71 7.69 -2.00
CA ALA A 39 -17.61 8.85 -1.99
C ALA A 39 -16.90 10.16 -2.36
N ALA A 40 -15.63 10.34 -1.94
CA ALA A 40 -14.86 11.54 -2.23
C ALA A 40 -14.27 11.56 -3.65
N THR A 41 -13.87 10.40 -4.19
CA THR A 41 -13.10 10.33 -5.45
C THR A 41 -13.87 9.76 -6.64
N GLY A 42 -15.03 9.15 -6.40
CA GLY A 42 -15.79 8.40 -7.40
C GLY A 42 -15.08 7.13 -7.89
N LYS A 43 -13.96 6.75 -7.27
CA LYS A 43 -13.13 5.60 -7.64
C LYS A 43 -12.88 4.73 -6.42
N ALA A 44 -12.76 3.42 -6.64
CA ALA A 44 -12.34 2.51 -5.58
C ALA A 44 -10.92 2.85 -5.10
N TRP A 45 -10.64 2.61 -3.83
CA TRP A 45 -9.33 2.87 -3.27
C TRP A 45 -8.26 2.01 -3.96
N GLY A 46 -7.20 2.65 -4.45
CA GLY A 46 -6.04 1.99 -5.06
C GLY A 46 -4.73 2.66 -4.66
N VAL A 47 -3.68 1.84 -4.58
CA VAL A 47 -2.33 2.20 -4.10
C VAL A 47 -1.25 1.94 -5.15
N SER A 48 -1.48 1.00 -6.07
CA SER A 48 -0.41 0.59 -6.99
C SER A 48 -0.16 1.58 -8.13
N THR A 49 -1.18 2.34 -8.57
CA THR A 49 -1.07 3.28 -9.70
C THR A 49 -0.19 4.51 -9.38
N PRO A 50 -0.32 5.16 -8.21
CA PRO A 50 0.57 6.26 -7.81
C PRO A 50 2.05 5.93 -7.88
N PHE A 51 2.47 4.72 -7.49
CA PHE A 51 3.86 4.31 -7.61
C PHE A 51 4.40 4.36 -9.05
N SER A 52 3.55 4.11 -10.06
CA SER A 52 3.95 4.30 -11.46
C SER A 52 4.17 5.78 -11.77
N TYR A 53 3.29 6.68 -11.30
CA TYR A 53 3.45 8.12 -11.47
C TYR A 53 4.69 8.64 -10.76
N TRP A 54 4.99 8.15 -9.55
CA TRP A 54 6.20 8.53 -8.81
C TRP A 54 7.46 8.14 -9.57
N ALA A 55 7.48 6.94 -10.14
CA ALA A 55 8.58 6.51 -11.01
C ALA A 55 8.68 7.37 -12.28
N ALA A 56 7.56 7.74 -12.90
CA ALA A 56 7.55 8.62 -14.07
C ALA A 56 8.07 10.02 -13.75
N TRP A 57 7.64 10.64 -12.65
CA TRP A 57 8.11 11.95 -12.22
C TRP A 57 9.60 11.94 -11.85
N ILE A 58 10.08 10.88 -11.19
CA ILE A 58 11.52 10.70 -10.94
C ILE A 58 12.28 10.60 -12.27
N TYR A 59 11.75 9.86 -13.25
CA TYR A 59 12.36 9.73 -14.56
C TYR A 59 12.37 11.05 -15.36
N GLN A 60 11.30 11.83 -15.30
CA GLN A 60 11.24 13.20 -15.84
C GLN A 60 12.28 14.11 -15.19
N ALA A 61 12.43 14.05 -13.88
CA ALA A 61 13.43 14.83 -13.15
C ALA A 61 14.87 14.49 -13.57
N MET A 62 15.11 13.27 -14.07
CA MET A 62 16.39 12.85 -14.66
C MET A 62 16.52 13.18 -16.16
N GLY A 63 15.56 13.91 -16.75
CA GLY A 63 15.55 14.30 -18.16
C GLY A 63 14.90 13.29 -19.12
N GLY A 64 14.21 12.28 -18.59
CA GLY A 64 13.46 11.30 -19.39
C GLY A 64 12.10 11.82 -19.84
N THR A 65 11.53 11.19 -20.88
CA THR A 65 10.21 11.57 -21.44
C THR A 65 9.20 10.41 -21.36
N PRO A 66 8.62 10.12 -20.18
CA PRO A 66 7.63 9.05 -20.03
C PRO A 66 6.29 9.36 -20.72
N GLU A 67 6.02 10.62 -21.08
CA GLU A 67 4.80 11.03 -21.79
C GLU A 67 4.63 10.28 -23.12
N ASN A 68 5.76 9.89 -23.73
CA ASN A 68 5.79 9.18 -25.01
C ASN A 68 5.45 7.68 -24.88
N TRP A 69 5.32 7.14 -23.67
CA TRP A 69 5.01 5.73 -23.48
C TRP A 69 3.51 5.48 -23.58
N PHE A 70 3.13 4.36 -24.20
CA PHE A 70 1.72 3.97 -24.42
C PHE A 70 0.84 4.06 -23.16
N TYR A 71 1.40 3.70 -21.99
CA TYR A 71 0.67 3.77 -20.72
C TYR A 71 0.29 5.20 -20.32
N TYR A 72 1.17 6.18 -20.56
CA TYR A 72 0.95 7.58 -20.17
C TYR A 72 0.24 8.41 -21.25
N GLN A 73 0.08 7.88 -22.46
CA GLN A 73 -0.77 8.48 -23.51
C GLN A 73 -2.27 8.25 -23.29
N GLN A 74 -2.64 7.37 -22.35
CA GLN A 74 -4.05 7.21 -21.98
C GLN A 74 -4.52 8.45 -21.21
N LYS A 75 -5.63 9.06 -21.64
CA LYS A 75 -6.17 10.31 -21.08
C LYS A 75 -6.14 10.39 -19.55
N THR A 76 -6.51 9.31 -18.86
CA THR A 76 -6.52 9.24 -17.39
C THR A 76 -5.13 9.35 -16.78
N ASN A 77 -4.14 8.68 -17.37
CA ASN A 77 -2.76 8.63 -16.86
C ASN A 77 -1.98 9.88 -17.28
N GLU A 78 -2.27 10.43 -18.46
CA GLU A 78 -1.73 11.70 -18.95
C GLU A 78 -2.14 12.84 -18.01
N ALA A 79 -3.43 12.94 -17.69
CA ALA A 79 -3.95 13.95 -16.78
C ALA A 79 -3.32 13.84 -15.38
N ALA A 80 -3.13 12.61 -14.88
CA ALA A 80 -2.46 12.38 -13.60
C ALA A 80 -0.98 12.78 -13.65
N LEU A 81 -0.27 12.47 -14.75
CA LEU A 81 1.13 12.83 -14.94
C LEU A 81 1.33 14.35 -14.95
N GLN A 82 0.42 15.10 -15.58
CA GLN A 82 0.44 16.56 -15.67
C GLN A 82 -0.04 17.26 -14.38
N ALA A 83 -0.96 16.65 -13.63
CA ALA A 83 -1.46 17.22 -12.37
C ALA A 83 -0.33 17.40 -11.33
N GLY A 84 0.66 16.51 -11.34
CA GLY A 84 1.79 16.54 -10.43
C GLY A 84 1.52 15.87 -9.09
N PHE A 85 2.60 15.68 -8.32
CA PHE A 85 2.66 14.79 -7.15
C PHE A 85 1.63 15.04 -6.06
N LEU A 86 1.33 16.32 -5.76
CA LEU A 86 0.42 16.70 -4.68
C LEU A 86 -1.04 16.85 -5.13
N ASN A 87 -1.29 16.86 -6.45
CA ASN A 87 -2.64 17.02 -6.99
C ASN A 87 -3.28 15.67 -7.39
N ASP A 88 -2.51 14.59 -7.42
CA ASP A 88 -3.06 13.24 -7.56
C ASP A 88 -3.58 12.73 -6.21
N ILE A 89 -4.90 12.50 -6.15
CA ILE A 89 -5.57 12.11 -4.90
C ILE A 89 -5.09 10.77 -4.35
N HIS A 90 -4.73 9.84 -5.22
CA HIS A 90 -4.22 8.53 -4.80
C HIS A 90 -2.77 8.63 -4.31
N SER A 91 -1.94 9.48 -4.93
CA SER A 91 -0.61 9.86 -4.41
C SER A 91 -0.69 10.46 -2.99
N VAL A 92 -1.61 11.41 -2.76
CA VAL A 92 -1.81 11.99 -1.42
C VAL A 92 -2.29 10.95 -0.41
N SER A 93 -3.18 10.04 -0.82
CA SER A 93 -3.58 8.89 0.00
C SER A 93 -2.39 8.02 0.40
N ASP A 94 -1.50 7.69 -0.52
CA ASP A 94 -0.34 6.84 -0.25
C ASP A 94 0.66 7.53 0.71
N ILE A 95 0.86 8.84 0.57
CA ILE A 95 1.61 9.64 1.55
C ILE A 95 0.92 9.57 2.92
N GLY A 96 -0.41 9.72 2.96
CA GLY A 96 -1.21 9.58 4.16
C GLY A 96 -1.03 8.22 4.85
N ILE A 97 -0.95 7.14 4.07
CA ILE A 97 -0.67 5.79 4.58
C ILE A 97 0.74 5.73 5.18
N ILE A 98 1.75 6.24 4.47
CA ILE A 98 3.16 6.22 4.94
C ILE A 98 3.31 7.02 6.23
N VAL A 99 2.82 8.26 6.24
CA VAL A 99 2.90 9.18 7.40
C VAL A 99 2.05 8.64 8.55
N GLY A 100 0.84 8.16 8.27
CA GLY A 100 -0.07 7.59 9.27
C GLY A 100 0.54 6.34 9.93
N ALA A 101 1.11 5.42 9.15
CA ALA A 101 1.80 4.25 9.68
C ALA A 101 3.03 4.62 10.51
N PHE A 102 3.79 5.62 10.07
CA PHE A 102 4.94 6.13 10.81
C PHE A 102 4.52 6.74 12.16
N LEU A 103 3.52 7.63 12.17
CA LEU A 103 2.99 8.25 13.38
C LEU A 103 2.40 7.20 14.33
N ALA A 104 1.62 6.24 13.83
CA ALA A 104 1.05 5.16 14.64
C ALA A 104 2.16 4.34 15.31
N THR A 105 3.23 4.03 14.58
CA THR A 105 4.37 3.26 15.11
C THR A 105 5.16 4.04 16.18
N LEU A 106 5.30 5.36 16.01
CA LEU A 106 5.91 6.24 17.02
C LEU A 106 5.05 6.35 18.29
N LEU A 107 3.75 6.56 18.14
CA LEU A 107 2.80 6.63 19.26
C LEU A 107 2.74 5.30 20.02
N ALA A 108 2.81 4.17 19.32
CA ALA A 108 2.91 2.85 19.94
C ALA A 108 4.24 2.61 20.67
N SER A 109 5.23 3.51 20.51
CA SER A 109 6.61 3.33 20.97
C SER A 109 7.25 2.05 20.41
N GLN A 110 6.84 1.64 19.20
CA GLN A 110 7.33 0.43 18.51
C GLN A 110 8.29 0.74 17.37
N PHE A 111 8.63 2.01 17.16
CA PHE A 111 9.55 2.41 16.10
C PHE A 111 10.94 1.83 16.32
N LYS A 112 11.41 1.07 15.32
CA LYS A 112 12.72 0.42 15.36
C LYS A 112 13.31 0.38 13.97
N ILE A 113 14.49 0.97 13.82
CA ILE A 113 15.30 0.84 12.61
C ILE A 113 15.93 -0.56 12.62
N LYS A 114 15.47 -1.43 11.72
CA LYS A 114 16.04 -2.78 11.55
C LYS A 114 17.20 -2.70 10.55
N LYS A 115 18.37 -3.22 10.92
CA LYS A 115 19.48 -3.41 9.98
C LYS A 115 19.16 -4.56 9.02
N ILE A 116 19.57 -4.41 7.77
CA ILE A 116 19.52 -5.48 6.76
C ILE A 116 20.49 -6.57 7.22
N LYS A 117 20.00 -7.80 7.42
CA LYS A 117 20.81 -8.89 7.99
C LYS A 117 21.61 -9.63 6.93
N SER A 118 21.14 -9.67 5.68
CA SER A 118 21.77 -10.42 4.60
C SER A 118 21.43 -9.83 3.24
N VAL A 119 22.38 -9.91 2.30
CA VAL A 119 22.17 -9.57 0.88
C VAL A 119 21.02 -10.39 0.28
N ARG A 120 20.82 -11.63 0.75
CA ARG A 120 19.69 -12.47 0.32
C ARG A 120 18.34 -11.80 0.59
N GLN A 121 18.20 -11.09 1.71
CA GLN A 121 16.97 -10.38 2.03
C GLN A 121 16.72 -9.21 1.09
N VAL A 122 17.78 -8.51 0.67
CA VAL A 122 17.68 -7.42 -0.31
C VAL A 122 17.25 -7.97 -1.67
N VAL A 123 17.89 -9.06 -2.12
CA VAL A 123 17.53 -9.72 -3.39
C VAL A 123 16.07 -10.20 -3.34
N ALA A 124 15.64 -10.81 -2.24
CA ALA A 124 14.25 -11.23 -2.05
C ALA A 124 13.27 -10.06 -2.14
N ALA A 125 13.59 -8.93 -1.48
CA ALA A 125 12.74 -7.75 -1.48
C ALA A 125 12.65 -7.09 -2.86
N VAL A 126 13.76 -6.99 -3.58
CA VAL A 126 13.79 -6.44 -4.95
C VAL A 126 13.01 -7.32 -5.92
N LEU A 127 13.28 -8.63 -5.93
CA LEU A 127 12.55 -9.58 -6.78
C LEU A 127 11.06 -9.62 -6.44
N GLY A 128 10.71 -9.66 -5.16
CA GLY A 128 9.33 -9.62 -4.70
C GLY A 128 8.61 -8.34 -5.13
N GLY A 129 9.25 -7.18 -4.96
CA GLY A 129 8.71 -5.89 -5.38
C GLY A 129 8.48 -5.81 -6.90
N LEU A 130 9.43 -6.30 -7.70
CA LEU A 130 9.29 -6.35 -9.16
C LEU A 130 8.11 -7.24 -9.59
N LEU A 131 8.00 -8.44 -9.00
CA LEU A 131 6.90 -9.36 -9.27
C LEU A 131 5.54 -8.78 -8.84
N MET A 132 5.48 -8.13 -7.67
CA MET A 132 4.28 -7.44 -7.19
C MET A 132 3.87 -6.29 -8.12
N GLY A 133 4.81 -5.46 -8.56
CA GLY A 133 4.55 -4.36 -9.47
C GLY A 133 4.06 -4.83 -10.84
N TYR A 134 4.75 -5.81 -11.42
CA TYR A 134 4.36 -6.43 -12.69
C TYR A 134 2.97 -7.07 -12.60
N GLY A 135 2.74 -7.90 -11.57
CA GLY A 135 1.46 -8.54 -11.33
C GLY A 135 0.32 -7.54 -11.14
N ALA A 136 0.56 -6.45 -10.41
CA ALA A 136 -0.45 -5.41 -10.19
C ALA A 136 -0.86 -4.66 -11.47
N ARG A 137 0.04 -4.55 -12.46
CA ARG A 137 -0.30 -3.95 -13.77
C ARG A 137 -1.09 -4.90 -14.64
N ILE A 138 -0.70 -6.17 -14.73
CA ILE A 138 -1.40 -7.16 -15.55
C ILE A 138 -2.77 -7.51 -14.97
N ALA A 139 -2.86 -7.61 -13.65
CA ALA A 139 -4.11 -7.87 -12.96
C ALA A 139 -4.99 -6.61 -12.82
N PHE A 140 -4.55 -5.43 -13.30
CA PHE A 140 -5.27 -4.16 -13.16
C PHE A 140 -5.70 -3.82 -11.72
N GLY A 141 -4.90 -4.20 -10.72
CA GLY A 141 -5.29 -3.99 -9.34
C GLY A 141 -4.27 -4.45 -8.29
N CYS A 142 -4.60 -4.15 -7.04
CA CYS A 142 -3.84 -4.54 -5.86
C CYS A 142 -4.80 -5.13 -4.81
N ASN A 143 -4.29 -5.53 -3.65
CA ASN A 143 -5.12 -6.11 -2.59
C ASN A 143 -6.25 -5.17 -2.13
N ILE A 144 -6.05 -3.85 -2.10
CA ILE A 144 -7.12 -2.91 -1.71
C ILE A 144 -8.12 -2.69 -2.86
N GLY A 145 -7.62 -2.57 -4.09
CA GLY A 145 -8.46 -2.29 -5.25
C GLY A 145 -9.20 -3.52 -5.77
N ALA A 146 -8.46 -4.56 -6.18
CA ALA A 146 -9.02 -5.74 -6.83
C ALA A 146 -9.63 -6.73 -5.83
N LEU A 147 -8.92 -7.02 -4.72
CA LEU A 147 -9.44 -7.94 -3.71
C LEU A 147 -10.50 -7.26 -2.84
N PHE A 148 -10.15 -6.25 -2.05
CA PHE A 148 -11.07 -5.68 -1.06
C PHE A 148 -12.26 -4.97 -1.71
N SER A 149 -12.00 -3.98 -2.57
CA SER A 149 -13.07 -3.22 -3.22
C SER A 149 -13.79 -4.05 -4.29
N GLY A 150 -13.07 -4.84 -5.08
CA GLY A 150 -13.65 -5.66 -6.14
C GLY A 150 -14.54 -6.79 -5.65
N VAL A 151 -14.17 -7.48 -4.55
CA VAL A 151 -15.06 -8.49 -3.94
C VAL A 151 -16.27 -7.82 -3.29
N ALA A 152 -16.09 -6.68 -2.61
CA ALA A 152 -17.20 -5.94 -2.02
C ALA A 152 -18.23 -5.47 -3.06
N SER A 153 -17.79 -5.15 -4.28
CA SER A 153 -18.68 -4.80 -5.40
C SER A 153 -19.24 -6.01 -6.14
N MET A 154 -19.07 -7.25 -5.64
CA MET A 154 -19.45 -8.50 -6.29
C MET A 154 -18.90 -8.66 -7.72
N SER A 155 -17.72 -8.07 -7.99
CA SER A 155 -17.10 -8.16 -9.31
C SER A 155 -16.48 -9.54 -9.52
N LEU A 156 -16.78 -10.17 -10.66
CA LEU A 156 -16.14 -11.43 -11.07
C LEU A 156 -14.61 -11.29 -11.09
N HIS A 157 -14.09 -10.15 -11.52
CA HIS A 157 -12.66 -9.86 -11.49
C HIS A 157 -12.08 -9.95 -10.07
N GLY A 158 -12.77 -9.39 -9.07
CA GLY A 158 -12.31 -9.41 -7.68
C GLY A 158 -12.31 -10.83 -7.09
N TRP A 159 -13.34 -11.62 -7.40
CA TRP A 159 -13.40 -13.03 -6.99
C TRP A 159 -12.30 -13.88 -7.62
N LEU A 160 -12.02 -13.70 -8.91
CA LEU A 160 -10.90 -14.38 -9.57
C LEU A 160 -9.57 -13.92 -8.97
N TYR A 161 -9.38 -12.62 -8.80
CA TYR A 161 -8.18 -12.05 -8.18
C TYR A 161 -7.93 -12.68 -6.80
N TRP A 162 -8.97 -12.82 -5.97
CA TRP A 162 -8.88 -13.42 -4.64
C TRP A 162 -8.31 -14.85 -4.65
N ILE A 163 -8.77 -15.69 -5.58
CA ILE A 163 -8.31 -17.08 -5.68
C ILE A 163 -6.82 -17.09 -6.09
N PHE A 164 -6.47 -16.36 -7.15
CA PHE A 164 -5.11 -16.39 -7.68
C PHE A 164 -4.10 -15.68 -6.78
N ILE A 165 -4.47 -14.59 -6.10
CA ILE A 165 -3.58 -13.92 -5.14
C ILE A 165 -3.30 -14.81 -3.93
N PHE A 166 -4.28 -15.62 -3.49
CA PHE A 166 -4.08 -16.55 -2.38
C PHE A 166 -3.11 -17.68 -2.77
N ILE A 167 -3.30 -18.28 -3.95
CA ILE A 167 -2.39 -19.31 -4.48
C ILE A 167 -0.98 -18.73 -4.66
N GLY A 168 -0.88 -17.54 -5.27
CA GLY A 168 0.39 -16.84 -5.48
C GLY A 168 1.11 -16.51 -4.17
N ALA A 169 0.39 -16.03 -3.15
CA ALA A 169 0.94 -15.76 -1.83
C ALA A 169 1.42 -17.03 -1.12
N TRP A 170 0.68 -18.14 -1.25
CA TRP A 170 1.08 -19.43 -0.68
C TRP A 170 2.38 -19.95 -1.31
N ILE A 171 2.45 -20.00 -2.64
CA ILE A 171 3.65 -20.44 -3.37
C ILE A 171 4.82 -19.49 -3.09
N GLY A 172 4.59 -18.18 -3.19
CA GLY A 172 5.60 -17.15 -2.94
C GLY A 172 6.18 -17.24 -1.52
N SER A 173 5.34 -17.47 -0.51
CA SER A 173 5.80 -17.64 0.88
C SER A 173 6.69 -18.88 1.04
N LYS A 174 6.34 -20.00 0.39
CA LYS A 174 7.16 -21.22 0.41
C LYS A 174 8.52 -21.01 -0.28
N LEU A 175 8.54 -20.33 -1.42
CA LEU A 175 9.78 -20.00 -2.13
C LEU A 175 10.66 -19.05 -1.32
N LEU A 176 10.06 -18.03 -0.69
CA LEU A 176 10.78 -17.06 0.13
C LEU A 176 11.47 -17.76 1.32
N VAL A 177 10.74 -18.62 2.04
CA VAL A 177 11.32 -19.41 3.13
C VAL A 177 12.44 -20.34 2.64
N LYS A 178 12.26 -20.99 1.49
CA LYS A 178 13.22 -21.98 0.99
C LYS A 178 14.54 -21.37 0.50
N PHE A 179 14.49 -20.19 -0.12
CA PHE A 179 15.64 -19.63 -0.83
C PHE A 179 16.28 -18.43 -0.12
N PHE A 180 15.54 -17.70 0.72
CA PHE A 180 15.97 -16.38 1.22
C PHE A 180 15.94 -16.22 2.74
N MET A 181 15.26 -17.10 3.47
CA MET A 181 15.35 -17.21 4.94
C MET A 181 16.24 -18.39 5.32
#